data_AF-A0A2M7S3G8-F1
#
_entry.id   AF-A0A2M7S3G8-F1
#
_cell.length_a   1.000
_cell.length_b   1.000
_cell.length_c   1.000
_cell.angle_alpha   90.00
_cell.angle_beta   90.00
_cell.angle_gamma   90.00
#
_symmetry.space_group_name_H-M   'P 1'
#
loop_
_entity.id
_entity.type
_entity.pdbx_description
1 polymer ?
#
loop_
_entity_poly.entity_id
_entity_poly.type
_entity_poly.pdbx_seq_one_letter_code
_entity_poly.pdbx_strand_id
1 'polypeptide(L)'
;MSNTFHGWKNKKQKEEDEEWLGIIRRRREIALENKDKVIVFVENKYGIFYMAEVMVLLGVIVKELPEGVVSRNKIYRRYGIKGNGSP
;
A
#
# COMPACT_ATOMS: atom_id res chain seq x y z
N MET A 1 -43.23 6.60 27.44
CA MET A 1 -42.17 5.75 26.85
C MET A 1 -40.85 6.10 27.52
N SER A 2 -40.19 5.13 28.12
CA SER A 2 -39.18 5.30 29.19
C SER A 2 -37.81 5.83 28.74
N ASN A 3 -37.17 6.66 29.58
CA ASN A 3 -35.77 7.13 29.47
C ASN A 3 -34.75 6.00 29.22
N THR A 4 -35.06 4.78 29.67
CA THR A 4 -34.23 3.58 29.47
C THR A 4 -34.06 3.21 28.00
N PHE A 5 -35.10 3.43 27.18
CA PHE A 5 -35.08 3.09 25.76
C PHE A 5 -34.24 4.08 24.94
N HIS A 6 -34.26 5.37 25.32
CA HIS A 6 -33.40 6.39 24.74
C HIS A 6 -31.92 6.18 25.09
N GLY A 7 -31.63 5.78 26.34
CA GLY A 7 -30.28 5.43 26.77
C GLY A 7 -29.69 4.24 26.00
N TRP A 8 -30.48 3.18 25.79
CA TRP A 8 -30.06 2.02 24.98
C TRP A 8 -29.78 2.42 23.52
N LYS A 9 -30.66 3.21 22.91
CA LYS A 9 -30.51 3.65 21.52
C LYS A 9 -29.25 4.50 21.32
N ASN A 10 -28.98 5.44 22.22
CA ASN A 10 -27.78 6.28 22.16
C ASN A 10 -26.49 5.48 22.38
N LYS A 11 -26.52 4.47 23.25
CA LYS A 11 -25.35 3.60 23.47
C LYS A 11 -25.04 2.78 22.22
N LYS A 12 -26.06 2.17 21.61
CA LYS A 12 -25.92 1.40 20.38
C LYS A 12 -25.40 2.26 19.23
N GLN A 13 -25.90 3.48 19.10
CA GLN A 13 -25.45 4.40 18.05
C GLN A 13 -23.99 4.85 18.24
N LYS A 14 -23.54 5.07 19.49
CA LYS A 14 -22.13 5.35 19.79
C LYS A 14 -21.21 4.18 19.48
N GLU A 15 -21.63 2.95 19.79
CA GLU A 15 -20.87 1.74 19.46
C GLU A 15 -20.70 1.59 17.94
N GLU A 16 -21.78 1.84 17.18
CA GLU A 16 -21.76 1.83 15.70
C GLU A 16 -20.85 2.93 15.14
N ASP A 17 -20.89 4.15 15.70
CA ASP A 17 -20.02 5.27 15.30
C ASP A 17 -18.54 4.99 15.61
N GLU A 18 -18.23 4.40 16.78
CA GLU A 18 -16.87 4.01 17.16
C GLU A 18 -16.30 2.91 16.25
N GLU A 19 -17.11 1.91 15.90
CA GLU A 19 -16.74 0.88 14.93
C GLU A 19 -16.43 1.49 13.56
N TRP A 20 -17.28 2.40 13.10
CA TRP A 20 -17.07 3.12 11.84
C TRP A 20 -15.78 3.94 11.82
N LEU A 21 -15.48 4.64 12.92
CA LEU A 21 -14.22 5.38 13.09
C LEU A 21 -13.01 4.43 13.05
N GLY A 22 -13.12 3.25 13.65
CA GLY A 22 -12.12 2.18 13.58
C GLY A 22 -11.84 1.75 12.14
N ILE A 23 -12.88 1.53 11.33
CA ILE A 23 -12.76 1.18 9.92
C ILE A 23 -12.08 2.29 9.12
N ILE A 24 -12.47 3.55 9.32
CA ILE A 24 -11.85 4.70 8.64
C ILE A 24 -10.36 4.78 8.98
N ARG A 25 -10.01 4.67 10.27
CA ARG A 25 -8.63 4.70 10.73
C ARG A 25 -7.83 3.57 10.08
N ARG A 26 -8.37 2.35 10.08
CA ARG A 26 -7.69 1.20 9.46
C ARG A 26 -7.48 1.40 7.96
N ARG A 27 -8.46 1.95 7.25
CA ARG A 27 -8.31 2.29 5.83
C ARG A 27 -7.22 3.33 5.59
N ARG A 28 -7.11 4.34 6.45
CA ARG A 28 -6.04 5.35 6.36
C ARG A 28 -4.66 4.73 6.60
N GLU A 29 -4.52 3.85 7.59
CA GLU A 29 -3.27 3.13 7.84
C GLU A 29 -2.85 2.30 6.63
N ILE A 30 -3.78 1.53 6.04
CA ILE A 30 -3.52 0.75 4.83
C ILE A 30 -3.12 1.67 3.65
N ALA A 31 -3.79 2.81 3.49
CA ALA A 31 -3.44 3.77 2.44
C ALA A 31 -2.02 4.34 2.62
N LEU A 32 -1.61 4.61 3.87
CA LEU A 32 -0.27 5.09 4.19
C LEU A 32 0.80 4.01 3.95
N GLU A 33 0.55 2.77 4.39
CA GLU A 33 1.44 1.61 4.21
C GLU A 33 1.69 1.24 2.74
N ASN A 34 0.80 1.66 1.84
CA ASN A 34 0.86 1.35 0.41
C ASN A 34 1.01 2.59 -0.47
N LYS A 35 1.26 3.77 0.11
CA LYS A 35 1.34 5.05 -0.60
C LYS A 35 2.38 5.06 -1.72
N ASP A 36 3.45 4.31 -1.55
CA ASP A 36 4.60 4.22 -2.46
C ASP A 36 4.64 2.92 -3.27
N LYS A 37 3.57 2.10 -3.21
CA LYS A 37 3.45 0.86 -3.96
C LYS A 37 2.55 1.05 -5.17
N VAL A 38 2.89 0.35 -6.25
CA VAL A 38 2.13 0.31 -7.50
C VAL A 38 1.86 -1.12 -7.91
N ILE A 39 0.73 -1.32 -8.58
CA ILE A 39 0.39 -2.58 -9.23
C ILE A 39 0.71 -2.43 -10.71
N VAL A 40 1.58 -3.28 -11.23
CA VAL A 40 1.94 -3.34 -12.66
C VAL A 40 1.26 -4.54 -13.27
N PHE A 41 0.51 -4.33 -14.34
CA PHE A 41 -0.16 -5.37 -15.10
C PHE A 41 0.62 -5.67 -16.38
N VAL A 42 0.86 -6.95 -16.66
CA VAL A 42 1.46 -7.44 -17.91
C VAL A 42 0.64 -8.63 -18.36
N GLU A 43 -0.08 -8.47 -19.48
CA GLU A 43 -1.01 -9.47 -20.00
C GLU A 43 -2.03 -9.93 -18.93
N ASN A 44 -2.00 -11.20 -18.55
CA ASN A 44 -2.87 -11.81 -17.54
C ASN A 44 -2.21 -11.90 -16.14
N LYS A 45 -1.10 -11.20 -15.93
CA LYS A 45 -0.35 -11.21 -14.66
C LYS A 45 -0.28 -9.81 -14.07
N TYR A 46 -0.18 -9.75 -12.75
CA TYR A 46 0.11 -8.52 -12.04
C TYR A 46 1.19 -8.73 -10.98
N GLY A 47 1.91 -7.66 -10.66
CA GLY A 47 2.89 -7.63 -9.59
C GLY A 47 2.80 -6.33 -8.81
N ILE A 48 3.15 -6.40 -7.52
CA ILE A 48 3.23 -5.23 -6.64
C ILE A 48 4.69 -4.82 -6.52
N PHE A 49 4.97 -3.55 -6.80
CA PHE A 49 6.32 -2.97 -6.81
C PHE A 49 6.33 -1.68 -6.01
N TYR A 50 7.50 -1.28 -5.52
CA TYR A 50 7.69 0.11 -5.10
C TYR A 50 7.77 1.01 -6.34
N MET A 51 7.17 2.19 -6.27
CA MET A 51 7.20 3.18 -7.36
C MET A 51 8.65 3.47 -7.81
N ALA A 52 9.56 3.62 -6.84
CA ALA A 52 10.98 3.84 -7.11
C ALA A 52 11.62 2.69 -7.91
N GLU A 53 11.23 1.43 -7.65
CA GLU A 53 11.75 0.29 -8.41
C GLU A 53 11.30 0.35 -9.86
N VAL A 54 10.05 0.69 -10.11
CA VAL A 54 9.51 0.85 -11.47
C VAL A 54 10.22 1.99 -12.20
N MET A 55 10.41 3.13 -11.55
CA MET A 55 11.16 4.27 -12.12
C MET A 55 12.59 3.87 -12.52
N VAL A 56 13.30 3.14 -11.66
CA VAL A 56 14.65 2.62 -11.96
C VAL A 56 14.62 1.63 -13.12
N LEU A 57 13.64 0.72 -13.16
CA LEU A 57 13.50 -0.24 -14.26
C LEU A 57 13.26 0.46 -15.59
N LEU A 58 12.45 1.52 -15.61
CA LEU A 58 12.16 2.37 -16.78
C LEU A 58 13.31 3.31 -17.17
N GLY A 59 14.41 3.37 -16.40
CA GLY A 59 15.55 4.24 -16.68
C GLY A 59 15.35 5.71 -16.30
N VAL A 60 14.36 6.00 -15.45
CA VAL A 60 14.12 7.34 -14.92
C VAL A 60 15.15 7.64 -13.82
N ILE A 61 15.79 8.81 -13.88
CA ILE A 61 16.71 9.27 -12.85
C ILE A 61 15.90 9.73 -11.64
N VAL A 62 16.02 9.01 -10.53
CA VAL A 62 15.39 9.35 -9.26
C VAL A 62 16.45 10.00 -8.36
N LYS A 63 16.22 11.25 -7.94
CA LYS A 63 17.18 12.01 -7.11
C LYS A 63 17.37 11.40 -5.72
N GLU A 64 16.29 10.90 -5.12
CA GLU A 64 16.28 10.30 -3.79
C GLU A 64 15.69 8.90 -3.89
N LEU A 65 16.58 7.89 -3.96
CA LEU A 65 16.17 6.50 -3.93
C LEU A 65 16.01 6.05 -2.48
N PRO A 66 14.90 5.39 -2.12
CA PRO A 66 14.77 4.78 -0.80
C PRO A 66 15.90 3.76 -0.56
N GLU A 67 16.37 3.68 0.69
CA GLU A 67 17.43 2.75 1.07
C GLU A 67 17.09 1.32 0.62
N GLY A 68 17.95 0.73 -0.21
CA GLY A 68 17.75 -0.62 -0.76
C GLY A 68 17.42 -0.66 -2.25
N VAL A 69 16.86 0.40 -2.84
CA VAL A 69 16.58 0.50 -4.29
C VAL A 69 17.77 1.15 -4.99
N VAL A 70 18.91 0.47 -5.01
CA VAL A 70 20.19 1.10 -5.42
C VAL A 70 20.53 0.85 -6.89
N SER A 71 20.00 -0.20 -7.52
CA SER A 71 20.26 -0.51 -8.92
C SER A 71 19.28 -1.53 -9.51
N ARG A 72 19.13 -1.51 -10.83
CA ARG A 72 18.37 -2.51 -11.62
C ARG A 72 18.76 -3.96 -11.25
N ASN A 73 20.06 -4.24 -11.09
CA ASN A 73 20.54 -5.57 -10.71
C ASN A 73 20.10 -5.98 -9.29
N LYS A 74 20.05 -5.04 -8.36
CA LYS A 74 19.59 -5.30 -6.99
C LYS A 74 18.08 -5.58 -6.97
N ILE A 75 17.31 -4.88 -7.80
CA ILE A 75 15.87 -5.14 -8.02
C ILE A 75 15.69 -6.54 -8.61
N TYR A 76 16.36 -6.88 -9.70
CA TYR A 76 16.24 -8.22 -10.30
C TYR A 76 16.59 -9.33 -9.33
N ARG A 77 17.66 -9.18 -8.55
CA ARG A 77 18.03 -10.16 -7.52
C ARG A 77 16.95 -10.33 -6.44
N ARG A 78 16.30 -9.24 -6.01
CA ARG A 78 15.18 -9.30 -5.06
C ARG A 78 14.03 -10.17 -5.58
N TYR A 79 13.78 -10.13 -6.89
CA TYR A 79 12.74 -10.92 -7.55
C TYR A 79 13.24 -12.27 -8.09
N GLY A 80 14.46 -12.69 -7.77
CA GLY A 80 15.02 -13.97 -8.26
C GLY A 80 15.32 -13.99 -9.76
N ILE A 81 15.30 -12.84 -10.42
CA ILE A 81 15.61 -12.69 -11.84
C ILE A 81 17.13 -12.61 -11.95
N LYS A 82 17.76 -13.55 -12.66
CA LYS A 82 19.15 -13.43 -13.08
C LYS A 82 19.19 -12.28 -14.08
N GLY A 83 19.83 -11.16 -13.72
CA GLY A 83 19.94 -10.02 -14.61
C GLY A 83 20.54 -10.48 -15.93
N ASN A 84 19.76 -10.42 -17.01
CA ASN A 84 20.28 -10.65 -18.35
C ASN A 84 21.14 -9.44 -18.70
N GLY A 85 22.42 -9.47 -18.34
CA GLY A 85 23.42 -8.70 -19.05
C GLY A 85 23.41 -9.20 -20.49
N SER A 86 22.85 -8.42 -21.40
CA SER A 86 23.30 -8.47 -22.80
C SER A 86 24.46 -7.47 -22.92
N PRO A 87 25.50 -7.82 -23.69
CA PRO A 87 26.73 -7.04 -23.85
C PRO A 87 26.50 -5.64 -24.42
#